data_AF-A0A0P8XMS5-F1
#
_entry.id   AF-A0A0P8XMS5-F1
#
_cell.length_a   1.000
_cell.length_b   1.000
_cell.length_c   1.000
_cell.angle_alpha   90.00
_cell.angle_beta   90.00
_cell.angle_gamma   90.00
#
_symmetry.space_group_name_H-M   'P 1'
#
loop_
_entity.id
_entity.type
_entity.pdbx_description
1 polymer ?
#
loop_
_entity_poly.entity_id
_entity_poly.type
_entity_poly.pdbx_seq_one_letter_code
_entity_poly.pdbx_strand_id
1 'polypeptide(L)'
;MVRPAVVNLAKRVPLIHFRKGGAGSAAPAGNQQISGTAAKLGHPNCYHHCTILASANKLHLGESLAREPANYISRATASVPSPIRNLVDVNKSVNVAQLRSAVGYEYLRTAATALEDGGRTQMMKQRGFQLINPTEKWFPGIEELRANYSSWDWVIGKTPKFTVEKDLDVKGDDQGMKLKLSVEVEAGLMKEIGIQLPQSEQVVPVVTPLQGKPYNEENLNGIIGALKLVNASNVKQAMNGSV
;
A
#
# COMPACT_ATOMS: atom_id res chain seq x y z
N MET A 1 29.74 1.41 -27.16
CA MET A 1 28.59 1.25 -28.08
C MET A 1 27.53 0.37 -27.41
N VAL A 2 26.72 0.94 -26.52
CA VAL A 2 25.67 0.22 -25.78
C VAL A 2 24.45 0.13 -26.70
N ARG A 3 24.14 -1.06 -27.21
CA ARG A 3 23.04 -1.28 -28.15
C ARG A 3 21.69 -0.96 -27.48
N PRO A 4 20.72 -0.41 -28.23
CA PRO A 4 19.37 -0.07 -27.75
C PRO A 4 18.53 -1.35 -27.56
N ALA A 5 18.76 -2.06 -26.46
CA ALA A 5 18.05 -3.30 -26.15
C ALA A 5 16.69 -3.07 -25.47
N VAL A 6 16.48 -1.92 -24.81
CA VAL A 6 15.26 -1.71 -24.00
C VAL A 6 14.04 -1.37 -24.85
N VAL A 7 14.19 -0.63 -25.96
CA VAL A 7 13.09 -0.39 -26.93
C VAL A 7 12.71 -1.67 -27.67
N ASN A 8 13.69 -2.50 -28.01
CA ASN A 8 13.41 -3.80 -28.61
C ASN A 8 12.76 -4.78 -27.62
N LEU A 9 12.93 -4.60 -26.31
CA LEU A 9 12.22 -5.41 -25.32
C LEU A 9 10.71 -5.13 -25.36
N ALA A 10 10.30 -3.85 -25.43
CA ALA A 10 8.88 -3.49 -25.52
C ALA A 10 8.23 -3.83 -26.88
N LYS A 11 9.01 -3.83 -27.97
CA LYS A 11 8.51 -4.13 -29.33
C LYS A 11 8.67 -5.60 -29.76
N ARG A 12 9.52 -6.41 -29.09
CA ARG A 12 9.77 -7.83 -29.43
C ARG A 12 9.48 -8.82 -28.30
N VAL A 13 9.05 -8.36 -27.13
CA VAL A 13 8.61 -9.25 -26.05
C VAL A 13 7.13 -9.03 -25.79
N PRO A 14 6.24 -9.85 -26.39
CA PRO A 14 4.80 -9.86 -26.10
C PRO A 14 4.44 -10.12 -24.62
N LEU A 15 5.44 -10.33 -23.75
CA LEU A 15 5.29 -10.78 -22.36
C LEU A 15 5.34 -9.63 -21.34
N ILE A 16 5.66 -8.39 -21.74
CA ILE A 16 5.78 -7.27 -20.81
C ILE A 16 4.52 -6.40 -20.89
N HIS A 17 3.60 -6.62 -19.95
CA HIS A 17 2.40 -5.83 -19.80
C HIS A 17 2.60 -4.74 -18.74
N PHE A 18 2.59 -3.49 -19.19
CA PHE A 18 2.48 -2.33 -18.31
C PHE A 18 1.00 -2.09 -18.01
N ARG A 19 0.61 -2.09 -16.73
CA ARG A 19 -0.76 -1.72 -16.35
C ARG A 19 -0.93 -0.22 -16.51
N LYS A 20 -1.92 0.21 -17.30
CA LYS A 20 -2.38 1.61 -17.29
C LYS A 20 -3.07 1.90 -15.95
N GLY A 21 -2.68 2.99 -15.28
CA GLY A 21 -3.27 3.42 -14.02
C GLY A 21 -4.77 3.72 -14.13
N GLY A 22 -5.52 3.36 -13.09
CA GLY A 22 -6.98 3.53 -12.97
C GLY A 22 -7.60 2.40 -12.12
N ALA A 23 -8.80 2.62 -11.59
CA ALA A 23 -9.64 1.59 -10.97
C ALA A 23 -10.18 0.63 -12.06
N GLY A 24 -9.28 -0.06 -12.75
CA GLY A 24 -9.57 -0.96 -13.86
C GLY A 24 -9.09 -2.38 -13.58
N SER A 25 -9.87 -3.34 -14.07
CA SER A 25 -9.87 -4.79 -13.86
C SER A 25 -8.53 -5.49 -13.67
N ALA A 26 -8.57 -6.60 -12.92
CA ALA A 26 -7.45 -7.53 -12.78
C ALA A 26 -6.82 -7.87 -14.14
N ALA A 27 -5.49 -8.07 -14.16
CA ALA A 27 -4.81 -8.53 -15.36
C ALA A 27 -5.45 -9.85 -15.85
N PRO A 28 -5.62 -10.05 -17.17
CA PRO A 28 -6.13 -11.31 -17.70
C PRO A 28 -5.28 -12.48 -17.17
N ALA A 29 -5.95 -13.59 -16.85
CA ALA A 29 -5.31 -14.78 -16.30
C ALA A 29 -4.13 -15.21 -17.18
N GLY A 30 -2.93 -15.31 -16.58
CA GLY A 30 -1.69 -15.68 -17.28
C GLY A 30 -0.70 -14.52 -17.50
N ASN A 31 -1.11 -13.25 -17.38
CA ASN A 31 -0.21 -12.11 -17.53
C ASN A 31 0.36 -11.64 -16.18
N GLN A 32 1.68 -11.74 -16.04
CA GLN A 32 2.40 -11.23 -14.87
C GLN A 32 2.83 -9.77 -15.08
N GLN A 33 2.49 -8.89 -14.15
CA GLN A 33 2.85 -7.48 -14.18
C GLN A 33 4.31 -7.29 -13.78
N ILE A 34 4.98 -6.36 -14.46
CA ILE A 34 6.36 -5.96 -14.12
C ILE A 34 6.42 -4.52 -13.59
N SER A 35 5.30 -3.81 -13.57
CA SER A 35 5.23 -2.37 -13.29
C SER A 35 3.85 -1.97 -12.78
N GLY A 36 3.81 -1.05 -11.83
CA GLY A 36 2.61 -0.35 -11.40
C GLY A 36 2.78 1.16 -11.56
N THR A 37 1.71 1.86 -11.93
CA THR A 37 1.73 3.31 -12.18
C THR A 37 0.68 4.03 -11.35
N ALA A 38 0.96 5.26 -10.94
CA ALA A 38 -0.02 6.19 -10.40
C ALA A 38 0.24 7.60 -10.93
N ALA A 39 -0.74 8.50 -10.75
CA ALA A 39 -0.62 9.88 -11.20
C ALA A 39 -1.33 10.83 -10.24
N LYS A 40 -0.80 12.04 -10.12
CA LYS A 40 -1.42 13.18 -9.46
C LYS A 40 -1.54 14.31 -10.47
N LEU A 41 -2.76 14.73 -10.75
CA LEU A 41 -3.03 15.91 -11.57
C LEU A 41 -3.18 17.12 -10.65
N GLY A 42 -2.44 18.20 -10.94
CA GLY A 42 -2.56 19.49 -10.27
C GLY A 42 -2.47 20.61 -11.31
N HIS A 43 -2.75 21.84 -10.88
CA HIS A 43 -2.51 23.03 -11.69
C HIS A 43 -1.29 23.77 -11.14
N PRO A 44 -0.30 24.15 -11.98
CA PRO A 44 -0.20 23.91 -13.42
C PRO A 44 0.41 22.54 -13.80
N ASN A 45 0.80 21.71 -12.82
CA ASN A 45 1.65 20.54 -13.05
C ASN A 45 0.93 19.20 -12.82
N CYS A 46 1.25 18.22 -13.66
CA CYS A 46 0.92 16.81 -13.41
C CYS A 46 2.17 16.01 -13.06
N TYR A 47 1.99 14.97 -12.26
CA TYR A 47 3.05 14.05 -11.89
C TYR A 47 2.58 12.61 -12.17
N HIS A 48 3.31 11.89 -13.02
CA HIS A 48 3.11 10.48 -13.27
C HIS A 48 4.34 9.71 -12.80
N HIS A 49 4.15 8.70 -11.97
CA HIS A 49 5.23 7.87 -11.46
C HIS A 49 4.90 6.40 -11.58
N CYS A 50 5.94 5.58 -11.69
CA CYS A 50 5.80 4.14 -11.81
C CYS A 50 6.94 3.40 -11.11
N THR A 51 6.70 2.12 -10.86
CA THR A 51 7.71 1.16 -10.43
C THR A 51 8.02 0.22 -11.58
N ILE A 52 9.25 -0.32 -11.62
CA ILE A 52 9.61 -1.42 -12.53
C ILE A 52 10.33 -2.50 -11.71
N LEU A 53 9.79 -3.71 -11.75
CA LEU A 53 10.31 -4.88 -11.06
C LEU A 53 11.51 -5.43 -11.84
N ALA A 54 12.70 -4.92 -11.56
CA ALA A 54 13.93 -5.40 -12.20
C ALA A 54 14.36 -6.77 -11.63
N SER A 55 14.55 -6.82 -10.30
CA SER A 55 15.06 -7.96 -9.55
C SER A 55 14.60 -7.88 -8.07
N ALA A 56 13.36 -7.45 -7.82
CA ALA A 56 12.83 -7.29 -6.47
C ALA A 56 12.73 -8.64 -5.74
N ASN A 57 12.96 -8.65 -4.43
CA ASN A 57 12.71 -9.83 -3.60
C ASN A 57 11.19 -10.04 -3.49
N LYS A 58 10.67 -11.03 -4.22
CA LYS A 58 9.23 -11.31 -4.29
C LYS A 58 8.66 -11.86 -2.97
N LEU A 59 9.49 -12.48 -2.13
CA LEU A 59 9.09 -12.97 -0.81
C LEU A 59 8.82 -11.79 0.12
N HIS A 60 9.80 -10.90 0.30
CA HIS A 60 9.62 -9.71 1.16
C HIS A 60 8.49 -8.81 0.67
N LEU A 61 8.32 -8.68 -0.66
CA LEU A 61 7.20 -7.93 -1.22
C LEU A 61 5.86 -8.58 -0.87
N GLY A 62 5.75 -9.91 -0.96
CA GLY A 62 4.55 -10.63 -0.56
C GLY A 62 4.22 -10.45 0.93
N GLU A 63 5.23 -10.58 1.80
CA GLU A 63 5.09 -10.41 3.25
C GLU A 63 4.69 -8.97 3.63
N SER A 64 5.26 -7.97 2.97
CA SER A 64 4.94 -6.56 3.21
C SER A 64 3.53 -6.16 2.77
N LEU A 65 2.89 -6.97 1.91
CA LEU A 65 1.54 -6.76 1.42
C LEU A 65 0.53 -7.71 2.07
N ALA A 66 0.98 -8.57 2.99
CA ALA A 66 0.12 -9.46 3.73
C ALA A 66 -0.84 -8.63 4.60
N ARG A 67 -2.12 -8.96 4.54
CA ARG A 67 -3.15 -8.36 5.39
C ARG A 67 -3.47 -9.28 6.54
N GLU A 68 -3.72 -8.70 7.72
CA GLU A 68 -4.34 -9.43 8.82
C GLU A 68 -5.72 -9.95 8.37
N PRO A 69 -6.11 -11.18 8.74
CA PRO A 69 -7.44 -11.71 8.45
C PRO A 69 -8.48 -11.06 9.39
N ALA A 70 -8.88 -9.83 9.05
CA ALA A 70 -9.96 -9.09 9.71
C ALA A 70 -10.87 -8.44 8.67
N ASN A 71 -12.08 -8.08 9.09
CA ASN A 71 -13.01 -7.34 8.24
C ASN A 71 -12.76 -5.84 8.41
N TYR A 72 -12.26 -5.19 7.36
CA TYR A 72 -11.99 -3.75 7.34
C TYR A 72 -13.07 -3.02 6.56
N ILE A 73 -13.77 -2.10 7.23
CA ILE A 73 -14.82 -1.28 6.66
C ILE A 73 -14.25 0.14 6.47
N SER A 74 -13.96 0.54 5.23
CA SER A 74 -13.36 1.83 4.90
C SER A 74 -13.84 2.36 3.55
N ARG A 75 -13.71 3.67 3.35
CA ARG A 75 -13.91 4.34 2.04
C ARG A 75 -12.64 4.37 1.18
N ALA A 76 -11.54 3.80 1.66
CA ALA A 76 -10.28 3.75 0.91
C ALA A 76 -10.39 2.90 -0.36
N THR A 77 -9.64 3.26 -1.40
CA THR A 77 -9.56 2.46 -2.62
C THR A 77 -8.74 1.19 -2.35
N ALA A 78 -9.37 0.03 -2.49
CA ALA A 78 -8.71 -1.24 -2.30
C ALA A 78 -7.63 -1.48 -3.38
N SER A 79 -6.51 -2.05 -2.96
CA SER A 79 -5.50 -2.55 -3.91
C SER A 79 -6.07 -3.73 -4.71
N VAL A 80 -5.74 -3.80 -6.00
CA VAL A 80 -6.08 -4.94 -6.86
C VAL A 80 -4.86 -5.85 -6.96
N PRO A 81 -4.87 -7.04 -6.31
CA PRO A 81 -3.77 -7.98 -6.41
C PRO A 81 -3.54 -8.39 -7.86
N SER A 82 -2.28 -8.59 -8.23
CA SER A 82 -1.93 -9.05 -9.57
C SER A 82 -0.69 -9.94 -9.49
N PRO A 83 -0.64 -11.04 -10.26
CA PRO A 83 0.59 -11.80 -10.42
C PRO A 83 1.71 -10.90 -10.92
N ILE A 84 2.91 -11.02 -10.35
CA ILE A 84 4.06 -10.20 -10.72
C ILE A 84 5.21 -11.02 -11.27
N ARG A 85 6.10 -10.38 -12.04
CA ARG A 85 7.35 -10.96 -12.55
C ARG A 85 8.47 -9.93 -12.53
N ASN A 86 9.69 -10.38 -12.26
CA ASN A 86 10.87 -9.53 -12.43
C ASN A 86 11.39 -9.59 -13.86
N LEU A 87 12.00 -8.50 -14.34
CA LEU A 87 12.72 -8.49 -15.61
C LEU A 87 13.86 -9.51 -15.66
N VAL A 88 14.55 -9.74 -14.53
CA VAL A 88 15.60 -10.76 -14.42
C VAL A 88 15.08 -12.20 -14.57
N ASP A 89 13.77 -12.42 -14.44
CA ASP A 89 13.13 -13.72 -14.72
C ASP A 89 12.90 -13.95 -16.22
N VAL A 90 13.04 -12.90 -17.04
CA VAL A 90 12.93 -12.94 -18.51
C VAL A 90 14.32 -12.87 -19.13
N ASN A 91 15.16 -11.96 -18.66
CA ASN A 91 16.53 -11.81 -19.11
C ASN A 91 17.47 -11.63 -17.92
N LYS A 92 18.30 -12.65 -17.68
CA LYS A 92 19.25 -12.71 -16.56
C LYS A 92 20.34 -11.63 -16.61
N SER A 93 20.56 -11.00 -17.76
CA SER A 93 21.54 -9.92 -17.88
C SER A 93 21.03 -8.58 -17.33
N VAL A 94 19.73 -8.43 -17.07
CA VAL A 94 19.14 -7.17 -16.61
C VAL A 94 19.60 -6.87 -15.18
N ASN A 95 20.08 -5.64 -14.96
CA ASN A 95 20.30 -5.09 -13.64
C ASN A 95 19.78 -3.64 -13.54
N VAL A 96 19.64 -3.16 -12.30
CA VAL A 96 19.06 -1.84 -12.00
C VAL A 96 19.86 -0.70 -12.64
N ALA A 97 21.19 -0.77 -12.64
CA ALA A 97 22.03 0.29 -13.19
C ALA A 97 21.82 0.43 -14.71
N GLN A 98 21.81 -0.69 -15.45
CA GLN A 98 21.55 -0.71 -16.89
C GLN A 98 20.13 -0.26 -17.21
N LEU A 99 19.13 -0.71 -16.44
CA LEU A 99 17.74 -0.32 -16.62
C LEU A 99 17.56 1.19 -16.44
N ARG A 100 18.14 1.77 -15.39
CA ARG A 100 18.12 3.22 -15.13
C ARG A 100 18.70 4.00 -16.30
N SER A 101 19.89 3.61 -16.76
CA SER A 101 20.52 4.28 -17.91
C SER A 101 19.67 4.15 -19.16
N ALA A 102 19.11 2.98 -19.43
CA ALA A 102 18.28 2.77 -20.61
C ALA A 102 17.01 3.62 -20.60
N VAL A 103 16.24 3.61 -19.50
CA VAL A 103 15.06 4.47 -19.34
C VAL A 103 15.43 5.95 -19.50
N GLY A 104 16.54 6.36 -18.91
CA GLY A 104 17.03 7.72 -19.03
C GLY A 104 17.40 8.11 -20.47
N TYR A 105 18.08 7.23 -21.21
CA TYR A 105 18.42 7.50 -22.61
C TYR A 105 17.19 7.50 -23.52
N GLU A 106 16.19 6.66 -23.24
CA GLU A 106 14.91 6.70 -23.94
C GLU A 106 14.18 8.02 -23.70
N TYR A 107 14.16 8.51 -22.46
CA TYR A 107 13.62 9.82 -22.13
C TYR A 107 14.33 10.94 -22.91
N LEU A 108 15.67 10.94 -22.93
CA LEU A 108 16.45 12.00 -23.59
C LEU A 108 16.31 12.03 -25.11
N ARG A 109 16.03 10.89 -25.76
CA ARG A 109 15.85 10.81 -27.22
C ARG A 109 14.40 10.97 -27.68
N THR A 110 13.44 10.99 -26.77
CA THR A 110 12.02 11.13 -27.09
C THR A 110 11.60 12.60 -27.01
N ALA A 111 10.80 13.08 -27.95
CA ALA A 111 10.24 14.43 -27.88
C ALA A 111 9.21 14.53 -26.74
N ALA A 112 9.16 15.67 -26.02
CA ALA A 112 8.24 15.82 -24.88
C ALA A 112 6.77 15.93 -25.31
N THR A 113 6.51 16.40 -26.53
CA THR A 113 5.18 16.65 -27.09
C THR A 113 4.73 15.58 -28.09
N ALA A 114 5.61 14.65 -28.48
CA ALA A 114 5.34 13.61 -29.45
C ALA A 114 6.07 12.32 -29.06
N LEU A 115 5.43 11.16 -29.21
CA LEU A 115 6.02 9.85 -28.92
C LEU A 115 6.95 9.36 -30.05
N GLU A 116 7.84 10.25 -30.49
CA GLU A 116 8.78 10.03 -31.58
C GLU A 116 10.21 9.93 -31.03
N ASP A 117 10.95 8.92 -31.50
CA ASP A 117 12.37 8.74 -31.21
C ASP A 117 13.19 9.64 -32.16
N GLY A 118 13.63 10.79 -31.66
CA GLY A 118 14.51 11.72 -32.38
C GLY A 118 15.99 11.34 -32.31
N GLY A 119 16.31 10.18 -31.73
CA GLY A 119 17.64 9.59 -31.69
C GLY A 119 18.71 10.48 -31.08
N ARG A 120 19.90 10.42 -31.65
CA ARG A 120 21.06 11.20 -31.18
C ARG A 120 20.84 12.71 -31.30
N THR A 121 20.17 13.16 -32.36
CA THR A 121 19.91 14.58 -32.59
C THR A 121 19.08 15.18 -31.46
N GLN A 122 18.03 14.49 -31.02
CA GLN A 122 17.22 14.93 -29.89
C GLN A 122 18.00 14.88 -28.58
N MET A 123 18.75 13.80 -28.34
CA MET A 123 19.56 13.65 -27.13
C MET A 123 20.58 14.79 -26.96
N MET A 124 21.20 15.26 -28.05
CA MET A 124 22.17 16.36 -28.01
C MET A 124 21.55 17.73 -27.68
N LYS A 125 20.22 17.89 -27.80
CA LYS A 125 19.51 19.11 -27.39
C LYS A 125 19.24 19.16 -25.88
N GLN A 126 19.41 18.04 -25.18
CA GLN A 126 19.14 17.91 -23.75
C GLN A 126 20.42 18.11 -22.94
N ARG A 127 20.28 18.47 -21.65
CA ARG A 127 21.41 18.61 -20.71
C ARG A 127 22.02 17.28 -20.24
N GLY A 128 21.54 16.14 -20.77
CA GLY A 128 21.96 14.82 -20.34
C GLY A 128 21.48 14.47 -18.92
N PHE A 129 22.15 13.51 -18.29
CA PHE A 129 21.86 13.13 -16.90
C PHE A 129 22.42 14.16 -15.93
N GLN A 130 21.55 14.66 -15.05
CA GLN A 130 21.92 15.57 -13.98
C GLN A 130 21.85 14.82 -12.65
N LEU A 131 22.97 14.76 -11.94
CA LEU A 131 22.98 14.29 -10.56
C LEU A 131 22.44 15.41 -9.67
N ILE A 132 21.56 15.05 -8.74
CA ILE A 132 21.00 15.98 -7.76
C ILE A 132 21.60 15.67 -6.38
N ASN A 133 21.88 16.73 -5.62
CA ASN A 133 22.26 16.62 -4.22
C ASN A 133 21.09 17.09 -3.34
N PRO A 134 20.26 16.18 -2.81
CA PRO A 134 19.02 16.52 -2.10
C PRO A 134 19.32 17.04 -0.69
N THR A 135 19.86 18.25 -0.61
CA THR A 135 20.21 18.95 0.62
C THR A 135 19.45 20.25 0.72
N GLU A 136 19.26 20.73 1.95
CA GLU A 136 18.58 22.00 2.23
C GLU A 136 19.18 23.20 1.45
N LYS A 137 20.50 23.19 1.24
CA LYS A 137 21.19 24.23 0.45
C LYS A 137 20.74 24.26 -1.02
N TRP A 138 20.49 23.09 -1.61
CA TRP A 138 20.12 22.96 -3.03
C TRP A 138 18.61 22.96 -3.22
N PHE A 139 17.87 22.50 -2.20
CA PHE A 139 16.42 22.38 -2.18
C PHE A 139 15.89 22.86 -0.81
N PRO A 140 15.75 24.18 -0.61
CA PRO A 140 15.18 24.72 0.63
C PRO A 140 13.79 24.14 0.91
N GLY A 141 13.54 23.74 2.15
CA GLY A 141 12.34 23.04 2.61
C GLY A 141 12.40 21.51 2.51
N ILE A 142 13.46 20.91 1.95
CA ILE A 142 13.50 19.45 1.77
C ILE A 142 13.56 18.70 3.09
N GLU A 143 14.23 19.23 4.11
CA GLU A 143 14.28 18.58 5.43
C GLU A 143 12.95 18.71 6.18
N GLU A 144 12.23 19.83 6.03
CA GLU A 144 10.86 19.96 6.54
C GLU A 144 9.92 18.96 5.85
N LEU A 145 10.00 18.86 4.51
CA LEU A 145 9.23 17.87 3.75
C LEU A 145 9.56 16.44 4.18
N ARG A 146 10.85 16.14 4.40
CA ARG A 146 11.29 14.82 4.90
C ARG A 146 10.70 14.54 6.28
N ALA A 147 10.77 15.50 7.20
CA ALA A 147 10.22 15.37 8.54
C ALA A 147 8.71 15.13 8.50
N ASN A 148 7.98 15.93 7.70
CA ASN A 148 6.54 15.76 7.50
C ASN A 148 6.21 14.39 6.92
N TYR A 149 6.86 13.97 5.82
CA TYR A 149 6.56 12.69 5.16
C TYR A 149 7.02 11.45 5.94
N SER A 150 7.85 11.64 6.97
CA SER A 150 8.25 10.57 7.91
C SER A 150 7.44 10.60 9.21
N SER A 151 6.58 11.61 9.41
CA SER A 151 5.78 11.77 10.62
C SER A 151 4.65 10.75 10.69
N TRP A 152 4.19 10.46 11.91
CA TRP A 152 2.98 9.65 12.14
C TRP A 152 1.77 10.23 11.39
N ASP A 153 1.55 11.54 11.53
CA ASP A 153 0.42 12.26 10.95
C ASP A 153 0.33 12.08 9.44
N TRP A 154 1.47 11.90 8.77
CA TRP A 154 1.54 11.61 7.36
C TRP A 154 1.44 10.11 7.04
N VAL A 155 2.35 9.30 7.57
CA VAL A 155 2.50 7.88 7.20
C VAL A 155 1.28 7.06 7.57
N ILE A 156 0.69 7.33 8.74
CA ILE A 156 -0.46 6.59 9.28
C ILE A 156 -1.68 7.52 9.41
N GLY A 157 -1.49 8.75 9.86
CA GLY A 157 -2.55 9.70 10.19
C GLY A 157 -3.42 10.13 9.00
N LYS A 158 -2.90 10.06 7.77
CA LYS A 158 -3.67 10.32 6.54
C LYS A 158 -4.54 9.14 6.08
N THR A 159 -4.46 7.98 6.75
CA THR A 159 -5.35 6.86 6.47
C THR A 159 -6.81 7.28 6.71
N PRO A 160 -7.73 7.13 5.73
CA PRO A 160 -9.14 7.43 5.95
C PRO A 160 -9.68 6.65 7.14
N LYS A 161 -10.59 7.26 7.92
CA LYS A 161 -11.30 6.58 9.01
C LYS A 161 -11.84 5.22 8.56
N PHE A 162 -11.65 4.21 9.40
CA PHE A 162 -12.10 2.85 9.13
C PHE A 162 -12.52 2.14 10.42
N THR A 163 -13.30 1.09 10.26
CA THR A 163 -13.70 0.18 11.35
C THR A 163 -13.12 -1.20 11.09
N VAL A 164 -12.60 -1.84 12.13
CA VAL A 164 -12.11 -3.22 12.10
C VAL A 164 -13.06 -4.08 12.89
N GLU A 165 -13.55 -5.14 12.25
CA GLU A 165 -14.34 -6.18 12.91
C GLU A 165 -13.58 -7.51 12.95
N LYS A 166 -13.61 -8.17 14.12
CA LYS A 166 -12.96 -9.46 14.32
C LYS A 166 -13.79 -10.36 15.24
N ASP A 167 -13.97 -11.60 14.83
CA ASP A 167 -14.64 -12.60 15.66
C ASP A 167 -13.71 -13.05 16.81
N LEU A 168 -14.28 -13.16 18.00
CA LEU A 168 -13.64 -13.59 19.23
C LEU A 168 -14.35 -14.83 19.76
N ASP A 169 -13.57 -15.87 20.01
CA ASP A 169 -14.03 -17.04 20.74
C ASP A 169 -13.95 -16.79 22.25
N VAL A 170 -15.06 -17.00 22.95
CA VAL A 170 -15.12 -16.89 24.42
C VAL A 170 -14.79 -18.24 25.05
N LYS A 171 -13.89 -18.26 26.03
CA LYS A 171 -13.56 -19.49 26.78
C LYS A 171 -14.70 -19.87 27.73
N GLY A 172 -15.03 -21.18 27.76
CA GLY A 172 -15.94 -21.75 28.75
C GLY A 172 -17.42 -21.72 28.37
N ASP A 173 -17.74 -21.49 27.09
CA ASP A 173 -19.10 -21.65 26.60
C ASP A 173 -19.25 -22.98 25.85
N ASP A 174 -19.99 -23.91 26.44
CA ASP A 174 -20.36 -25.19 25.83
C ASP A 174 -21.29 -24.99 24.61
N GLN A 175 -21.79 -23.77 24.36
CA GLN A 175 -22.68 -23.40 23.27
C GLN A 175 -22.00 -22.67 22.09
N GLY A 176 -20.70 -22.35 22.18
CA GLY A 176 -19.93 -21.76 21.08
C GLY A 176 -20.28 -20.30 20.71
N MET A 177 -20.65 -19.46 21.66
CA MET A 177 -20.93 -18.03 21.44
C MET A 177 -19.69 -17.29 20.88
N LYS A 178 -19.88 -16.67 19.71
CA LYS A 178 -18.89 -15.81 19.05
C LYS A 178 -19.19 -14.34 19.31
N LEU A 179 -18.30 -13.65 20.00
CA LEU A 179 -18.39 -12.20 20.14
C LEU A 179 -17.73 -11.55 18.93
N LYS A 180 -18.25 -10.42 18.47
CA LYS A 180 -17.58 -9.61 17.46
C LYS A 180 -16.97 -8.38 18.12
N LEU A 181 -15.65 -8.25 18.06
CA LEU A 181 -14.94 -7.03 18.39
C LEU A 181 -15.10 -6.03 17.24
N SER A 182 -15.44 -4.79 17.56
CA SER A 182 -15.45 -3.66 16.64
C SER A 182 -14.52 -2.57 17.16
N VAL A 183 -13.60 -2.10 16.32
CA VAL A 183 -12.64 -1.03 16.66
C VAL A 183 -12.72 0.05 15.59
N GLU A 184 -13.08 1.26 16.00
CA GLU A 184 -13.04 2.44 15.15
C GLU A 184 -11.67 3.09 15.20
N VAL A 185 -11.05 3.31 14.03
CA VAL A 185 -9.71 3.88 13.90
C VAL A 185 -9.77 5.18 13.12
N GLU A 186 -9.21 6.23 13.72
CA GLU A 186 -9.08 7.56 13.11
C GLU A 186 -7.67 8.10 13.35
N ALA A 187 -7.03 8.62 12.29
CA ALA A 187 -5.63 9.08 12.33
C ALA A 187 -4.64 8.01 12.85
N GLY A 188 -4.96 6.73 12.63
CA GLY A 188 -4.17 5.59 13.12
C GLY A 188 -4.38 5.25 14.59
N LEU A 189 -5.28 5.92 15.29
CA LEU A 189 -5.53 5.73 16.72
C LEU A 189 -6.89 5.06 16.93
N MET A 190 -6.98 4.14 17.88
CA MET A 190 -8.23 3.48 18.25
C MET A 190 -9.12 4.46 19.03
N LYS A 191 -10.20 4.94 18.42
CA LYS A 191 -11.10 5.93 19.04
C LYS A 191 -12.18 5.27 19.86
N GLU A 192 -12.90 4.34 19.26
CA GLU A 192 -13.97 3.59 19.90
C GLU A 192 -13.68 2.10 19.81
N ILE A 193 -14.01 1.38 20.88
CA ILE A 193 -13.85 -0.06 20.97
C ILE A 193 -15.16 -0.58 21.53
N GLY A 194 -15.74 -1.58 20.87
CA GLY A 194 -17.02 -2.16 21.26
C GLY A 194 -17.09 -3.65 20.96
N ILE A 195 -18.04 -4.32 21.60
CA ILE A 195 -18.32 -5.74 21.40
C ILE A 195 -19.78 -5.91 21.04
N GLN A 196 -20.03 -6.77 20.06
CA GLN A 196 -21.37 -7.15 19.65
C GLN A 196 -21.59 -8.65 19.91
N LEU A 197 -22.76 -8.99 20.46
CA LEU A 197 -23.22 -10.36 20.60
C LEU A 197 -23.76 -10.89 19.26
N PRO A 198 -23.68 -12.20 18.98
CA PRO A 198 -24.21 -12.76 17.74
C PRO A 198 -25.75 -12.65 17.64
N GLN A 199 -26.44 -12.46 18.77
CA GLN A 199 -27.90 -12.41 18.89
C GLN A 199 -28.46 -10.98 18.96
N SER A 200 -27.59 -9.96 18.96
CA SER A 200 -28.00 -8.55 19.08
C SER A 200 -27.21 -7.67 18.13
N GLU A 201 -27.87 -6.66 17.55
CA GLU A 201 -27.19 -5.60 16.80
C GLU A 201 -26.57 -4.53 17.71
N GLN A 202 -26.86 -4.58 19.01
CA GLN A 202 -26.34 -3.63 19.96
C GLN A 202 -24.85 -3.83 20.20
N VAL A 203 -24.07 -2.79 19.95
CA VAL A 203 -22.65 -2.72 20.29
C VAL A 203 -22.52 -2.18 21.71
N VAL A 204 -21.89 -2.97 22.58
CA VAL A 204 -21.56 -2.56 23.95
C VAL A 204 -20.19 -1.91 23.94
N PRO A 205 -20.06 -0.64 24.39
CA PRO A 205 -18.77 0.04 24.43
C PRO A 205 -17.86 -0.61 25.48
N VAL A 206 -16.57 -0.74 25.13
CA VAL A 206 -15.52 -1.25 26.02
C VAL A 206 -14.63 -0.07 26.42
N VAL A 207 -14.67 0.27 27.70
CA VAL A 207 -13.76 1.27 28.28
C VAL A 207 -12.43 0.58 28.60
N THR A 208 -11.37 1.02 27.94
CA THR A 208 -10.03 0.44 28.09
C THR A 208 -8.96 1.52 27.97
N PRO A 209 -7.83 1.40 28.70
CA PRO A 209 -6.66 2.29 28.53
C PRO A 209 -6.06 2.29 27.11
N LEU A 210 -6.51 1.36 26.26
CA LEU A 210 -6.10 1.26 24.86
C LEU A 210 -6.84 2.25 23.96
N GLN A 211 -7.91 2.90 24.42
CA GLN A 211 -8.51 4.03 23.71
C GLN A 211 -7.49 5.16 23.55
N GLY A 212 -7.41 5.71 22.34
CA GLY A 212 -6.42 6.71 21.93
C GLY A 212 -5.03 6.15 21.62
N LYS A 213 -4.77 4.85 21.80
CA LYS A 213 -3.49 4.23 21.44
C LYS A 213 -3.42 3.89 19.94
N PRO A 214 -2.21 3.77 19.38
CA PRO A 214 -2.01 3.31 18.00
C PRO A 214 -2.74 2.00 17.69
N TYR A 215 -3.41 1.93 16.54
CA TYR A 215 -3.90 0.67 16.01
C TYR A 215 -2.72 -0.12 15.43
N ASN A 216 -2.27 -1.12 16.16
CA ASN A 216 -1.21 -2.05 15.77
C ASN A 216 -1.50 -3.45 16.33
N GLU A 217 -0.73 -4.44 15.89
CA GLU A 217 -0.93 -5.84 16.28
C GLU A 217 -0.81 -6.04 17.80
N GLU A 218 0.14 -5.37 18.46
CA GLU A 218 0.34 -5.46 19.91
C GLU A 218 -0.89 -4.98 20.69
N ASN A 219 -1.37 -3.78 20.41
CA ASN A 219 -2.51 -3.19 21.12
C ASN A 219 -3.81 -3.95 20.81
N LEU A 220 -4.00 -4.38 19.55
CA LEU A 220 -5.16 -5.18 19.17
C LEU A 220 -5.16 -6.54 19.90
N ASN A 221 -4.01 -7.22 19.93
CA ASN A 221 -3.87 -8.48 20.67
C ASN A 221 -4.04 -8.28 22.18
N GLY A 222 -3.64 -7.13 22.73
CA GLY A 222 -3.92 -6.74 24.11
C GLY A 222 -5.42 -6.67 24.42
N ILE A 223 -6.22 -6.03 23.54
CA ILE A 223 -7.69 -6.00 23.66
C ILE A 223 -8.25 -7.42 23.61
N ILE A 224 -7.85 -8.19 22.60
CA ILE A 224 -8.33 -9.56 22.39
C ILE A 224 -8.00 -10.45 23.59
N GLY A 225 -6.78 -10.35 24.12
CA GLY A 225 -6.34 -11.08 25.30
C GLY A 225 -7.16 -10.76 26.53
N ALA A 226 -7.41 -9.47 26.80
CA ALA A 226 -8.23 -9.04 27.93
C ALA A 226 -9.69 -9.52 27.80
N LEU A 227 -10.27 -9.45 26.60
CA LEU A 227 -11.64 -9.87 26.35
C LEU A 227 -11.84 -11.39 26.41
N LYS A 228 -10.83 -12.18 26.02
CA LYS A 228 -10.85 -13.65 26.14
C LYS A 228 -10.86 -14.15 27.59
N LEU A 229 -10.48 -13.31 28.56
CA LEU A 229 -10.52 -13.64 29.98
C LEU A 229 -11.89 -13.35 30.62
N VAL A 230 -12.79 -12.68 29.91
CA VAL A 230 -14.13 -12.36 30.41
C VAL A 230 -15.02 -13.59 30.28
N ASN A 231 -15.60 -14.04 31.39
CA ASN A 231 -16.51 -15.20 31.40
C ASN A 231 -17.86 -14.84 30.75
N ALA A 232 -18.42 -15.73 29.94
CA ALA A 232 -19.67 -15.54 29.21
C ALA A 232 -20.85 -15.17 30.14
N SER A 233 -20.86 -15.67 31.37
CA SER A 233 -21.84 -15.32 32.40
C SER A 233 -21.79 -13.84 32.81
N ASN A 234 -20.59 -13.26 32.95
CA ASN A 234 -20.41 -11.86 33.31
C ASN A 234 -20.84 -10.92 32.16
N VAL A 235 -20.57 -11.32 30.91
CA VAL A 235 -21.03 -10.56 29.72
C VAL A 235 -22.56 -10.56 29.65
N LYS A 236 -23.19 -11.73 29.81
CA LYS A 236 -24.66 -11.86 29.83
C LYS A 236 -25.30 -11.05 30.98
N GLN A 237 -24.71 -11.05 32.18
CA GLN A 237 -25.22 -10.27 33.33
C GLN A 237 -25.08 -8.75 33.15
N ALA A 238 -23.92 -8.26 32.67
CA ALA A 238 -23.71 -6.83 32.43
C ALA A 238 -24.66 -6.27 31.36
N MET A 239 -25.00 -7.09 30.37
CA MET A 239 -25.90 -6.70 29.28
C MET A 239 -27.38 -6.76 29.65
N ASN A 240 -27.80 -7.74 30.47
CA ASN A 240 -29.17 -7.80 30.97
C ASN A 240 -29.51 -6.69 31.99
N GLY A 241 -28.51 -6.04 32.59
CA GLY A 241 -28.69 -4.90 33.50
C GLY A 241 -28.70 -3.52 32.82
N SER A 242 -28.57 -3.46 31.48
CA SER A 242 -28.54 -2.22 30.69
C SER A 242 -29.84 -1.95 29.92
N VAL A 243 -30.94 -2.62 30.29
CA VAL A 243 -32.30 -2.41 29.76
C VAL A 243 -33.11 -1.56 30.74
#